data_AF-A0A3D4ZQB3-F1
#
_entry.id   AF-A0A3D4ZQB3-F1
#
_cell.length_a   1.000
_cell.length_b   1.000
_cell.length_c   1.000
_cell.angle_alpha   90.00
_cell.angle_beta   90.00
_cell.angle_gamma   90.00
#
_symmetry.space_group_name_H-M   'P 1'
#
loop_
_entity.id
_entity.type
_entity.pdbx_description
1 polymer ?
#
loop_
_entity_poly.entity_id
_entity_poly.type
_entity_poly.pdbx_seq_one_letter_code
_entity_poly.pdbx_strand_id
1 'polypeptide(L)'
;MYAGRFVRPAARRAIGSIPRDRAFDLTTDAELDPRDFAQQVVYVTLIDLYKDGLVQFRLTARQPTFMPPFPHKSWELRVRQLDAFGGSPLRDSLNVSFEMIYKKQLARARRAGEDNVTEDHLWVTLDELVEHALKAIRQEMSFWEKGSVYSDLRNYIGIGLTAQRFLTPPPQETWLDRMRRKSPSINPIAMTTHQLEDRAAKLQSSIEAFRKRFASPAACEDPTWPSGEVDPGLLSPTCPLDDLPLDDCLQVSIYETLISIRQLEPSGEAGI
;
A
#
# COMPACT_ATOMS: atom_id res chain seq x y z
N MET A 1 -9.70 7.02 8.30
CA MET A 1 -10.59 8.04 8.90
C MET A 1 -9.95 9.42 8.85
N TYR A 2 -8.81 9.65 9.50
CA TYR A 2 -8.00 10.90 9.40
C TYR A 2 -7.03 10.90 8.21
N ALA A 3 -7.46 10.39 7.07
CA ALA A 3 -6.55 10.20 5.94
C ALA A 3 -5.97 11.53 5.44
N GLY A 4 -6.73 12.63 5.53
CA GLY A 4 -6.28 13.98 5.16
C GLY A 4 -5.17 14.56 6.04
N ARG A 5 -4.81 13.91 7.15
CA ARG A 5 -3.57 14.24 7.89
C ARG A 5 -2.31 13.64 7.26
N PHE A 6 -2.46 12.56 6.50
CA PHE A 6 -1.34 11.77 5.97
C PHE A 6 -1.27 11.77 4.44
N VAL A 7 -2.40 12.06 3.80
CA VAL A 7 -2.59 11.98 2.36
C VAL A 7 -2.84 13.36 1.82
N ARG A 8 -2.21 13.66 0.69
CA ARG A 8 -2.33 14.95 0.02
C ARG A 8 -3.75 15.23 -0.47
N PRO A 9 -4.12 16.53 -0.54
CA PRO A 9 -5.33 16.92 -1.25
C PRO A 9 -5.20 16.54 -2.72
N ALA A 10 -6.32 16.16 -3.34
CA ALA A 10 -6.33 15.91 -4.78
C ALA A 10 -5.94 17.18 -5.56
N ALA A 11 -5.12 17.02 -6.59
CA ALA A 11 -4.81 18.11 -7.52
C ALA A 11 -6.10 18.66 -8.17
N ARG A 12 -6.15 19.98 -8.45
CA ARG A 12 -7.28 20.59 -9.16
C ARG A 12 -7.43 19.95 -10.54
N ARG A 13 -8.62 19.45 -10.84
CA ARG A 13 -8.93 18.78 -12.12
C ARG A 13 -9.76 19.66 -13.02
N ALA A 14 -9.65 19.44 -14.33
CA ALA A 14 -10.57 20.02 -15.31
C ALA A 14 -12.01 19.52 -15.04
N ILE A 15 -12.97 20.43 -15.15
CA ILE A 15 -14.40 20.17 -14.98
C ILE A 15 -14.81 19.05 -15.96
N GLY A 16 -15.34 17.94 -15.44
CA GLY A 16 -15.87 16.83 -16.25
C GLY A 16 -15.14 15.49 -16.11
N SER A 17 -13.96 15.45 -15.49
CA SER A 17 -13.31 14.17 -15.15
C SER A 17 -13.90 13.59 -13.86
N ILE A 18 -14.67 12.51 -13.96
CA ILE A 18 -15.09 11.71 -12.80
C ILE A 18 -14.22 10.45 -12.78
N PRO A 19 -13.06 10.45 -12.11
CA PRO A 19 -12.27 9.24 -12.01
C PRO A 19 -12.97 8.24 -11.09
N ARG A 20 -12.88 6.95 -11.44
CA ARG A 20 -13.30 5.83 -10.57
C ARG A 20 -12.47 5.73 -9.27
N ASP A 21 -11.36 6.48 -9.21
CA ASP A 21 -10.33 6.35 -8.19
C ASP A 21 -10.46 7.33 -7.02
N ARG A 22 -11.53 8.14 -6.92
CA ARG A 22 -11.60 9.22 -5.90
C ARG A 22 -11.36 8.69 -4.48
N ALA A 23 -10.48 9.33 -3.73
CA ALA A 23 -10.30 9.10 -2.31
C ALA A 23 -10.82 10.31 -1.52
N PHE A 24 -11.31 10.09 -0.30
CA PHE A 24 -11.84 11.16 0.54
C PHE A 24 -11.42 10.96 1.99
N ASP A 25 -11.24 12.07 2.68
CA ASP A 25 -11.15 12.07 4.12
C ASP A 25 -12.57 11.94 4.73
N LEU A 26 -12.75 10.98 5.63
CA LEU A 26 -14.09 10.68 6.17
C LEU A 26 -14.54 11.69 7.24
N THR A 27 -13.62 12.49 7.78
CA THR A 27 -13.93 13.48 8.82
C THR A 27 -14.28 14.84 8.22
N THR A 28 -13.62 15.21 7.12
CA THR A 28 -13.74 16.52 6.48
C THR A 28 -14.42 16.49 5.12
N ASP A 29 -14.62 15.29 4.55
CA ASP A 29 -15.17 15.09 3.20
C ASP A 29 -14.32 15.72 2.07
N ALA A 30 -13.08 16.09 2.40
CA ALA A 30 -12.11 16.62 1.46
C ALA A 30 -11.63 15.51 0.51
N GLU A 31 -11.49 15.84 -0.77
CA GLU A 31 -10.96 14.90 -1.77
C GLU A 31 -9.44 14.78 -1.63
N LEU A 32 -8.97 13.53 -1.63
CA LEU A 32 -7.58 13.15 -1.45
C LEU A 32 -6.99 12.58 -2.73
N ASP A 33 -5.67 12.68 -2.88
CA ASP A 33 -4.94 12.04 -3.97
C ASP A 33 -5.04 10.50 -3.85
N PRO A 34 -5.61 9.80 -4.85
CA PRO A 34 -5.82 8.35 -4.78
C PRO A 34 -4.54 7.52 -4.73
N ARG A 35 -3.50 7.96 -5.46
CA ARG A 35 -2.22 7.26 -5.51
C ARG A 35 -1.51 7.42 -4.18
N ASP A 36 -1.45 8.65 -3.67
CA ASP A 36 -0.85 8.94 -2.37
C ASP A 36 -1.59 8.19 -1.26
N PHE A 37 -2.92 8.10 -1.33
CA PHE A 37 -3.70 7.29 -0.40
C PHE A 37 -3.25 5.82 -0.40
N ALA A 38 -3.19 5.20 -1.58
CA ALA A 38 -2.77 3.81 -1.73
C ALA A 38 -1.33 3.59 -1.23
N GLN A 39 -0.42 4.49 -1.58
CA GLN A 39 0.97 4.45 -1.13
C GLN A 39 1.06 4.54 0.39
N GLN A 40 0.42 5.54 1.01
CA GLN A 40 0.46 5.75 2.46
C GLN A 40 -0.15 4.57 3.22
N VAL A 41 -1.22 3.97 2.71
CA VAL A 41 -1.86 2.79 3.30
C VAL A 41 -0.89 1.60 3.37
N VAL A 42 -0.21 1.30 2.26
CA VAL A 42 0.77 0.21 2.20
C VAL A 42 1.97 0.53 3.09
N TYR A 43 2.50 1.76 2.98
CA TYR A 43 3.65 2.24 3.72
C TYR A 43 3.46 2.17 5.23
N VAL A 44 2.39 2.75 5.74
CA VAL A 44 2.07 2.75 7.18
C VAL A 44 1.88 1.32 7.69
N THR A 45 1.20 0.47 6.92
CA THR A 45 0.99 -0.92 7.33
C THR A 45 2.32 -1.66 7.46
N LEU A 46 3.25 -1.46 6.53
CA LEU A 46 4.58 -2.08 6.56
C LEU A 46 5.46 -1.54 7.69
N ILE A 47 5.40 -0.24 7.99
CA ILE A 47 6.08 0.36 9.15
C ILE A 47 5.55 -0.23 10.46
N ASP A 48 4.23 -0.31 10.61
CA ASP A 48 3.61 -0.86 11.81
C ASP A 48 4.02 -2.32 12.00
N LEU A 49 3.98 -3.14 10.93
CA LEU A 49 4.43 -4.53 10.99
C LEU A 49 5.92 -4.65 11.35
N TYR A 50 6.77 -3.78 10.83
CA TYR A 50 8.20 -3.79 11.14
C TYR A 50 8.46 -3.39 12.60
N LYS A 51 7.78 -2.35 13.07
CA LYS A 51 7.87 -1.87 14.45
C LYS A 51 7.40 -2.92 15.45
N ASP A 52 6.34 -3.65 15.11
CA ASP A 52 5.80 -4.75 15.91
C ASP A 52 6.69 -6.02 15.82
N GLY A 53 7.78 -6.00 15.05
CA GLY A 53 8.69 -7.14 14.89
C GLY A 53 8.11 -8.30 14.08
N LEU A 54 7.05 -8.03 13.31
CA LEU A 54 6.32 -9.04 12.52
C LEU A 54 6.89 -9.22 11.12
N VAL A 55 7.63 -8.23 10.62
CA VAL A 55 8.36 -8.32 9.35
C VAL A 55 9.79 -7.83 9.47
N GLN A 56 10.65 -8.30 8.56
CA GLN A 56 11.97 -7.75 8.32
C GLN A 56 12.11 -7.29 6.88
N PHE A 57 12.96 -6.28 6.68
CA PHE A 57 13.35 -5.79 5.38
C PHE A 57 14.82 -6.08 5.11
N ARG A 58 15.15 -6.32 3.85
CA ARG A 58 16.53 -6.28 3.36
C ARG A 58 16.56 -5.77 1.93
N LEU A 59 17.70 -5.22 1.54
CA LEU A 59 17.95 -4.81 0.18
C LEU A 59 18.84 -5.83 -0.50
N THR A 60 18.51 -6.20 -1.73
CA THR A 60 19.30 -7.12 -2.55
C THR A 60 19.54 -6.55 -3.92
N ALA A 61 20.61 -6.95 -4.60
CA ALA A 61 20.85 -6.55 -5.98
C ALA A 61 19.67 -7.00 -6.86
N ARG A 62 19.15 -6.07 -7.67
CA ARG A 62 18.05 -6.32 -8.59
C ARG A 62 18.53 -7.18 -9.74
N GLN A 63 17.77 -8.22 -10.08
CA GLN A 63 18.01 -8.91 -11.33
C GLN A 63 17.48 -8.06 -12.50
N PRO A 64 18.13 -8.08 -13.68
CA PRO A 64 17.63 -7.35 -14.85
C PRO A 64 16.20 -7.80 -15.20
N THR A 65 15.23 -6.87 -15.14
CA THR A 65 13.83 -7.13 -15.53
C THR A 65 13.40 -6.29 -16.72
N PHE A 66 12.50 -6.80 -17.56
CA PHE A 66 11.90 -6.10 -18.72
C PHE A 66 10.72 -5.17 -18.36
N MET A 67 10.56 -4.79 -17.09
CA MET A 67 9.43 -3.96 -16.64
C MET A 67 9.50 -2.52 -17.23
N PRO A 68 8.38 -1.97 -17.75
CA PRO A 68 8.27 -0.59 -18.29
C PRO A 68 8.39 0.49 -17.19
N PRO A 69 8.57 1.79 -17.53
CA PRO A 69 9.61 2.62 -16.92
C PRO A 69 9.19 3.20 -15.58
N PHE A 70 9.67 2.59 -14.51
CA PHE A 70 10.25 3.32 -13.41
C PHE A 70 11.77 3.44 -13.69
N PRO A 71 12.48 4.51 -13.25
CA PRO A 71 13.93 4.58 -13.43
C PRO A 71 14.59 3.27 -13.00
N HIS A 72 15.53 2.77 -13.81
CA HIS A 72 16.20 1.51 -13.52
C HIS A 72 16.94 1.61 -12.18
N LYS A 73 16.33 1.08 -11.11
CA LYS A 73 17.01 0.87 -9.83
C LYS A 73 17.80 -0.44 -9.88
N SER A 74 18.95 -0.45 -9.23
CA SER A 74 19.88 -1.59 -9.20
C SER A 74 19.69 -2.52 -8.00
N TRP A 75 18.67 -2.26 -7.16
CA TRP A 75 18.34 -3.02 -5.97
C TRP A 75 16.84 -3.32 -5.88
N GLU A 76 16.46 -4.29 -5.07
CA GLU A 76 15.08 -4.65 -4.74
C GLU A 76 14.90 -4.72 -3.22
N LEU A 77 13.74 -4.25 -2.74
CA LEU A 77 13.35 -4.44 -1.35
C LEU A 77 12.69 -5.80 -1.19
N ARG A 78 13.26 -6.63 -0.32
CA ARG A 78 12.69 -7.91 0.09
C ARG A 78 12.13 -7.82 1.50
N VAL A 79 10.99 -8.45 1.69
CA VAL A 79 10.25 -8.53 2.95
C VAL A 79 10.18 -9.99 3.38
N ARG A 80 10.42 -10.25 4.66
CA ARG A 80 10.21 -11.56 5.30
C ARG A 80 9.16 -11.43 6.38
N GLN A 81 8.19 -12.33 6.38
CA GLN A 81 7.26 -12.49 7.49
C GLN A 81 7.95 -13.26 8.63
N LEU A 82 7.92 -12.71 9.84
CA LEU A 82 8.44 -13.33 11.04
C LEU A 82 7.34 -14.01 11.86
N ASP A 83 6.14 -13.45 11.86
CA ASP A 83 4.97 -13.99 12.55
C ASP A 83 3.67 -13.59 11.83
N ALA A 84 2.56 -14.25 12.17
CA ALA A 84 1.25 -13.96 11.63
C ALA A 84 0.79 -12.55 12.01
N PHE A 85 0.21 -11.83 11.07
CA PHE A 85 -0.28 -10.48 11.34
C PHE A 85 -1.63 -10.53 12.05
N GLY A 86 -1.84 -9.65 13.03
CA GLY A 86 -3.14 -9.46 13.66
C GLY A 86 -4.19 -8.92 12.69
N GLY A 87 -5.47 -9.09 13.04
CA GLY A 87 -6.61 -8.81 12.14
C GLY A 87 -6.74 -7.34 11.75
N SER A 88 -6.61 -7.06 10.46
CA SER A 88 -7.00 -5.79 9.82
C SER A 88 -7.07 -6.03 8.31
N PRO A 89 -7.89 -5.28 7.56
CA PRO A 89 -8.15 -5.60 6.16
C PRO A 89 -6.87 -5.80 5.33
N LEU A 90 -5.93 -4.85 5.37
CA LEU A 90 -4.70 -5.00 4.59
C LEU A 90 -3.76 -6.08 5.16
N ARG A 91 -3.64 -6.22 6.48
CA ARG A 91 -2.82 -7.28 7.11
C ARG A 91 -3.32 -8.67 6.74
N ASP A 92 -4.63 -8.87 6.66
CA ASP A 92 -5.23 -10.15 6.27
C ASP A 92 -4.85 -10.51 4.83
N SER A 93 -4.96 -9.55 3.90
CA SER A 93 -4.52 -9.75 2.51
C SER A 93 -3.00 -10.01 2.38
N LEU A 94 -2.18 -9.37 3.21
CA LEU A 94 -0.73 -9.61 3.24
C LEU A 94 -0.39 -11.01 3.78
N ASN A 95 -1.07 -11.47 4.84
CA ASN A 95 -0.92 -12.84 5.35
C ASN A 95 -1.21 -13.87 4.25
N VAL A 96 -2.34 -13.71 3.55
CA VAL A 96 -2.73 -14.59 2.42
C VAL A 96 -1.66 -14.55 1.33
N SER A 97 -1.09 -13.38 1.05
CA SER A 97 -0.08 -13.20 0.02
C SER A 97 1.22 -13.93 0.34
N PHE A 98 1.73 -13.80 1.56
CA PHE A 98 2.89 -14.56 2.01
C PHE A 98 2.63 -16.07 1.90
N GLU A 99 1.46 -16.55 2.31
CA GLU A 99 1.09 -17.96 2.19
C GLU A 99 1.06 -18.42 0.72
N MET A 100 0.45 -17.65 -0.17
CA MET A 100 0.38 -17.96 -1.61
C MET A 100 1.77 -18.03 -2.25
N ILE A 101 2.64 -17.05 -1.94
CA ILE A 101 3.99 -16.97 -2.49
C ILE A 101 4.84 -18.11 -1.94
N TYR A 102 4.77 -18.39 -0.64
CA TYR A 102 5.48 -19.51 -0.01
C TYR A 102 5.07 -20.85 -0.63
N LYS A 103 3.77 -21.11 -0.80
CA LYS A 103 3.27 -22.34 -1.46
C LYS A 103 3.78 -22.46 -2.90
N LYS A 104 3.79 -21.34 -3.65
CA LYS A 104 4.29 -21.29 -5.04
C LYS A 104 5.79 -21.58 -5.11
N GLN A 105 6.58 -21.00 -4.22
CA GLN A 105 8.02 -21.23 -4.14
C GLN A 105 8.34 -22.67 -3.73
N LEU A 106 7.65 -23.21 -2.71
CA LEU A 106 7.79 -24.61 -2.29
C LEU A 106 7.45 -25.59 -3.43
N ALA A 107 6.39 -25.31 -4.20
CA ALA A 107 6.02 -26.12 -5.36
C ALA A 107 7.09 -26.07 -6.46
N ARG A 108 7.77 -24.93 -6.65
CA ARG A 108 8.89 -24.79 -7.60
C ARG A 108 10.12 -25.55 -7.13
N ALA A 109 10.52 -25.41 -5.86
CA ALA A 109 11.65 -26.12 -5.26
C ALA A 109 11.48 -27.64 -5.39
N ARG A 110 10.29 -28.16 -5.04
CA ARG A 110 9.96 -29.59 -5.21
C ARG A 110 10.08 -30.08 -6.65
N ARG A 111 9.68 -29.27 -7.64
CA ARG A 111 9.83 -29.60 -9.06
C ARG A 111 11.28 -29.58 -9.53
N ALA A 112 12.13 -28.76 -8.89
CA ALA A 112 13.56 -28.69 -9.14
C ALA A 112 14.35 -29.81 -8.41
N GLY A 113 13.69 -30.64 -7.60
CA GLY A 113 14.35 -31.68 -6.81
C GLY A 113 15.05 -31.15 -5.56
N GLU A 114 14.70 -29.95 -5.09
CA GLU A 114 15.19 -29.39 -3.84
C GLU A 114 14.29 -29.83 -2.68
N ASP A 115 14.84 -30.64 -1.76
CA ASP A 115 14.09 -31.19 -0.62
C ASP A 115 13.94 -30.19 0.54
N ASN A 116 14.77 -29.14 0.59
CA ASN A 116 14.78 -28.18 1.68
C ASN A 116 14.47 -26.76 1.20
N VAL A 117 13.55 -26.10 1.91
CA VAL A 117 13.31 -24.66 1.78
C VAL A 117 14.53 -23.92 2.32
N THR A 118 15.32 -23.33 1.43
CA THR A 118 16.43 -22.47 1.85
C THR A 118 15.91 -21.20 2.51
N GLU A 119 16.73 -20.57 3.36
CA GLU A 119 16.35 -19.31 4.02
C GLU A 119 15.97 -18.20 3.01
N ASP A 120 16.53 -18.23 1.79
CA ASP A 120 16.22 -17.25 0.76
C ASP A 120 14.74 -17.30 0.30
N HIS A 121 14.11 -18.46 0.35
CA HIS A 121 12.68 -18.63 0.04
C HIS A 121 11.74 -17.96 1.06
N LEU A 122 12.25 -17.56 2.23
CA LEU A 122 11.46 -16.82 3.20
C LEU A 122 11.38 -15.32 2.87
N TRP A 123 12.17 -14.88 1.88
CA TRP A 123 12.22 -13.49 1.46
C TRP A 123 11.48 -13.30 0.14
N VAL A 124 10.55 -12.36 0.16
CA VAL A 124 9.68 -12.05 -0.97
C VAL A 124 9.95 -10.63 -1.41
N THR A 125 10.01 -10.38 -2.71
CA THR A 125 10.16 -9.01 -3.21
C THR A 125 8.86 -8.22 -2.95
N LEU A 126 8.99 -6.92 -2.62
CA LEU A 126 7.82 -6.12 -2.24
C LEU A 126 6.76 -6.06 -3.36
N ASP A 127 7.21 -6.03 -4.61
CA ASP A 127 6.33 -6.03 -5.79
C ASP A 127 5.48 -7.31 -5.87
N GLU A 128 6.09 -8.48 -5.72
CA GLU A 128 5.38 -9.77 -5.71
C GLU A 128 4.39 -9.82 -4.53
N LEU A 129 4.78 -9.34 -3.36
CA LEU A 129 3.94 -9.30 -2.17
C LEU A 129 2.68 -8.44 -2.40
N VAL A 130 2.85 -7.21 -2.87
CA VAL A 130 1.74 -6.28 -3.12
C VAL A 130 0.86 -6.76 -4.28
N GLU A 131 1.45 -7.30 -5.34
CA GLU A 131 0.69 -7.88 -6.47
C GLU A 131 -0.20 -9.03 -6.01
N HIS A 132 0.34 -9.95 -5.20
CA HIS A 132 -0.44 -11.05 -4.64
C HIS A 132 -1.51 -10.57 -3.65
N ALA A 133 -1.24 -9.51 -2.87
CA ALA A 133 -2.23 -8.94 -1.95
C ALA A 133 -3.40 -8.35 -2.72
N LEU A 134 -3.11 -7.62 -3.80
CA LEU A 134 -4.13 -7.09 -4.70
C LEU A 134 -4.93 -8.20 -5.40
N LYS A 135 -4.30 -9.31 -5.76
CA LYS A 135 -5.01 -10.49 -6.30
C LYS A 135 -5.96 -11.08 -5.26
N ALA A 136 -5.54 -11.24 -4.01
CA ALA A 136 -6.39 -11.73 -2.93
C ALA A 136 -7.58 -10.78 -2.68
N ILE A 137 -7.31 -9.48 -2.58
CA ILE A 137 -8.33 -8.43 -2.47
C ILE A 137 -9.36 -8.53 -3.61
N ARG A 138 -8.89 -8.62 -4.86
CA ARG A 138 -9.76 -8.73 -6.03
C ARG A 138 -10.56 -10.04 -6.09
N GLN A 139 -10.13 -11.09 -5.40
CA GLN A 139 -10.92 -12.32 -5.31
C GLN A 139 -12.09 -12.17 -4.34
N GLU A 140 -11.93 -11.37 -3.29
CA GLU A 140 -12.98 -11.11 -2.29
C GLU A 140 -13.97 -10.03 -2.74
N MET A 141 -13.55 -9.11 -3.61
CA MET A 141 -14.40 -8.04 -4.13
C MET A 141 -15.31 -8.51 -5.26
N SER A 142 -16.56 -8.03 -5.26
CA SER A 142 -17.48 -8.21 -6.38
C SER A 142 -17.04 -7.44 -7.62
N PHE A 143 -17.57 -7.80 -8.79
CA PHE A 143 -17.24 -7.15 -10.07
C PHE A 143 -17.44 -5.62 -10.04
N TRP A 144 -18.51 -5.15 -9.40
CA TRP A 144 -18.88 -3.73 -9.35
C TRP A 144 -18.04 -2.91 -8.36
N GLU A 145 -17.27 -3.58 -7.49
CA GLU A 145 -16.37 -2.93 -6.54
C GLU A 145 -14.96 -2.80 -7.09
N LYS A 146 -14.61 -3.56 -8.14
CA LYS A 146 -13.31 -3.53 -8.79
C LYS A 146 -13.15 -2.29 -9.65
N GLY A 147 -11.99 -1.65 -9.56
CA GLY A 147 -11.59 -0.54 -10.39
C GLY A 147 -10.10 -0.59 -10.69
N SER A 148 -9.40 0.50 -10.40
CA SER A 148 -7.94 0.53 -10.40
C SER A 148 -7.36 -0.03 -9.11
N VAL A 149 -6.06 -0.30 -9.11
CA VAL A 149 -5.27 -0.62 -7.91
C VAL A 149 -5.53 0.37 -6.76
N TYR A 150 -5.67 1.66 -7.05
CA TYR A 150 -5.91 2.68 -6.02
C TYR A 150 -7.33 2.55 -5.44
N SER A 151 -8.33 2.38 -6.30
CA SER A 151 -9.71 2.21 -5.85
C SER A 151 -9.92 0.88 -5.14
N ASP A 152 -9.23 -0.19 -5.56
CA ASP A 152 -9.37 -1.52 -4.99
C ASP A 152 -8.87 -1.56 -3.54
N LEU A 153 -7.66 -1.03 -3.29
CA LEU A 153 -7.13 -0.90 -1.92
C LEU A 153 -8.08 -0.10 -1.03
N ARG A 154 -8.55 1.05 -1.53
CA ARG A 154 -9.48 1.91 -0.80
C ARG A 154 -10.80 1.19 -0.50
N ASN A 155 -11.41 0.58 -1.50
CA ASN A 155 -12.71 -0.09 -1.41
C ASN A 155 -12.63 -1.27 -0.44
N TYR A 156 -11.60 -2.10 -0.58
CA TYR A 156 -11.40 -3.25 0.29
C TYR A 156 -11.23 -2.86 1.76
N ILE A 157 -10.42 -1.84 2.04
CA ILE A 157 -10.29 -1.30 3.39
C ILE A 157 -11.63 -0.75 3.89
N GLY A 158 -12.37 -0.03 3.04
CA GLY A 158 -13.71 0.47 3.38
C GLY A 158 -14.70 -0.65 3.75
N ILE A 159 -14.72 -1.74 2.97
CA ILE A 159 -15.53 -2.93 3.22
C ILE A 159 -15.13 -3.57 4.55
N GLY A 160 -13.84 -3.78 4.78
CA GLY A 160 -13.32 -4.38 6.01
C GLY A 160 -13.62 -3.53 7.25
N LEU A 161 -13.44 -2.20 7.17
CA LEU A 161 -13.79 -1.29 8.27
C LEU A 161 -15.30 -1.25 8.56
N THR A 162 -16.14 -1.42 7.53
CA THR A 162 -17.59 -1.54 7.69
C THR A 162 -17.95 -2.86 8.38
N ALA A 163 -17.34 -3.97 7.96
CA ALA A 163 -17.54 -5.29 8.57
C ALA A 163 -17.09 -5.32 10.04
N GLN A 164 -15.99 -4.63 10.36
CA GLN A 164 -15.49 -4.43 11.72
C GLN A 164 -16.27 -3.36 12.52
N ARG A 165 -17.34 -2.80 11.94
CA ARG A 165 -18.24 -1.80 12.54
C ARG A 165 -17.60 -0.45 12.84
N PHE A 166 -16.40 -0.16 12.33
CA PHE A 166 -15.79 1.17 12.43
C PHE A 166 -16.51 2.21 11.56
N LEU A 167 -17.05 1.79 10.42
CA LEU A 167 -17.81 2.62 9.50
C LEU A 167 -19.26 2.16 9.43
N THR A 168 -20.16 3.12 9.23
CA THR A 168 -21.55 2.83 8.88
C THR A 168 -21.59 2.52 7.39
N PRO A 169 -22.20 1.39 6.97
CA PRO A 169 -22.37 1.12 5.55
C PRO A 169 -23.13 2.28 4.91
N PRO A 170 -22.79 2.67 3.66
CA PRO A 170 -23.64 3.58 2.94
C PRO A 170 -25.07 2.99 2.89
N PRO A 171 -26.11 3.81 3.04
CA PRO A 171 -27.50 3.33 2.97
C PRO A 171 -27.75 2.58 1.66
N GLN A 172 -28.72 1.65 1.66
CA GLN A 172 -29.14 0.88 0.47
C GLN A 172 -29.83 1.81 -0.55
N GLU A 173 -29.02 2.64 -1.17
CA GLU A 173 -29.44 3.77 -1.95
C GLU A 173 -29.18 3.51 -3.42
N THR A 174 -29.96 4.16 -4.28
CA THR A 174 -29.82 4.01 -5.73
C THR A 174 -28.40 4.37 -6.17
N TRP A 175 -27.97 3.92 -7.34
CA TRP A 175 -26.65 4.30 -7.87
C TRP A 175 -26.46 5.84 -7.94
N LEU A 176 -27.52 6.60 -8.22
CA LEU A 176 -27.50 8.07 -8.21
C LEU A 176 -27.35 8.64 -6.80
N ASP A 177 -27.95 8.01 -5.80
CA ASP A 177 -27.80 8.43 -4.40
C ASP A 177 -26.40 8.10 -3.87
N ARG A 178 -25.81 6.97 -4.30
CA ARG A 178 -24.38 6.65 -4.08
C ARG A 178 -23.43 7.64 -4.76
N MET A 179 -23.82 8.21 -5.90
CA MET A 179 -23.08 9.27 -6.58
C MET A 179 -23.22 10.63 -5.88
N ARG A 180 -24.33 10.88 -5.17
CA ARG A 180 -24.63 12.14 -4.47
C ARG A 180 -24.16 12.17 -3.02
N ARG A 181 -24.18 11.04 -2.32
CA ARG A 181 -23.64 10.91 -0.95
C ARG A 181 -22.18 10.54 -1.01
N LYS A 182 -21.37 11.41 -0.41
CA LYS A 182 -19.93 11.24 -0.36
C LYS A 182 -19.58 10.40 0.86
N SER A 183 -18.87 9.31 0.58
CA SER A 183 -18.13 8.46 1.53
C SER A 183 -18.92 7.84 2.69
N PRO A 184 -18.51 6.67 3.19
CA PRO A 184 -19.12 6.09 4.39
C PRO A 184 -18.90 6.98 5.62
N SER A 185 -19.92 7.10 6.48
CA SER A 185 -19.83 7.87 7.72
C SER A 185 -19.23 7.04 8.85
N ILE A 186 -18.62 7.71 9.82
CA ILE A 186 -18.04 7.05 11.01
C ILE A 186 -19.18 6.54 11.90
N ASN A 187 -19.04 5.32 12.42
CA ASN A 187 -19.98 4.81 13.42
C ASN A 187 -19.70 5.46 14.79
N PRO A 188 -20.61 6.29 15.33
CA PRO A 188 -20.36 7.04 16.57
C PRO A 188 -20.20 6.14 17.81
N ILE A 189 -20.64 4.88 17.73
CA ILE A 189 -20.53 3.91 18.82
C ILE A 189 -19.18 3.16 18.78
N ALA A 190 -18.54 3.08 17.61
CA ALA A 190 -17.35 2.25 17.43
C ALA A 190 -16.11 2.84 18.11
N MET A 191 -15.92 4.16 18.01
CA MET A 191 -14.86 4.91 18.67
C MET A 191 -15.25 6.39 18.80
N THR A 192 -14.93 7.01 19.92
CA THR A 192 -15.11 8.47 20.08
C THR A 192 -14.10 9.24 19.23
N THR A 193 -14.45 10.44 18.76
CA THR A 193 -13.55 11.30 17.96
C THR A 193 -12.20 11.51 18.64
N HIS A 194 -12.18 11.77 19.96
CA HIS A 194 -10.95 11.94 20.75
C HIS A 194 -10.03 10.72 20.67
N GLN A 195 -10.56 9.51 20.81
CA GLN A 195 -9.75 8.29 20.73
C GLN A 195 -9.13 8.09 19.34
N LEU A 196 -9.81 8.54 18.29
CA LEU A 196 -9.27 8.47 16.94
C LEU A 196 -8.19 9.52 16.69
N GLU A 197 -8.32 10.72 17.27
CA GLU A 197 -7.27 11.76 17.22
C GLU A 197 -6.00 11.29 17.93
N ASP A 198 -6.14 10.70 19.12
CA ASP A 198 -5.02 10.13 19.87
C ASP A 198 -4.32 9.02 19.07
N ARG A 199 -5.09 8.15 18.41
CA ARG A 199 -4.53 7.11 17.55
C ARG A 199 -3.84 7.68 16.31
N ALA A 200 -4.43 8.70 15.68
CA ALA A 200 -3.81 9.38 14.57
C ALA A 200 -2.49 10.05 14.98
N ALA A 201 -2.44 10.68 16.16
CA ALA A 201 -1.21 11.26 16.71
C ALA A 201 -0.15 10.19 16.99
N LYS A 202 -0.52 9.06 17.61
CA LYS A 202 0.39 7.93 17.85
C LYS A 202 0.95 7.34 16.56
N LEU A 203 0.10 7.23 15.54
CA LEU A 203 0.53 6.78 14.21
C LEU A 203 1.53 7.77 13.60
N GLN A 204 1.20 9.06 13.62
CA GLN A 204 2.09 10.13 13.14
C GLN A 204 3.47 10.08 13.83
N SER A 205 3.50 9.98 15.16
CA SER A 205 4.76 9.85 15.91
C SER A 205 5.52 8.57 15.57
N SER A 206 4.82 7.49 15.20
CA SER A 206 5.47 6.24 14.80
C SER A 206 6.13 6.36 13.42
N ILE A 207 5.44 7.02 12.48
CA ILE A 207 5.99 7.35 11.15
C ILE A 207 7.21 8.26 11.30
N GLU A 208 7.10 9.33 12.10
CA GLU A 208 8.21 10.27 12.35
C GLU A 208 9.41 9.58 13.00
N ALA A 209 9.18 8.69 13.96
CA ALA A 209 10.25 7.93 14.60
C ALA A 209 10.97 6.99 13.61
N PHE A 210 10.22 6.33 12.72
CA PHE A 210 10.78 5.49 11.67
C PHE A 210 11.61 6.33 10.69
N ARG A 211 11.05 7.43 10.18
CA ARG A 211 11.73 8.36 9.28
C ARG A 211 13.01 8.92 9.88
N LYS A 212 12.96 9.44 11.11
CA LYS A 212 14.14 9.96 11.81
C LYS A 212 15.28 8.94 11.92
N ARG A 213 14.95 7.64 11.95
CA ARG A 213 15.93 6.56 12.07
C ARG A 213 16.47 6.07 10.73
N PHE A 214 15.64 6.05 9.70
CA PHE A 214 15.91 5.30 8.47
C PHE A 214 15.86 6.12 7.18
N ALA A 215 15.41 7.37 7.24
CA ALA A 215 15.27 8.22 6.07
C ALA A 215 16.55 9.02 5.79
N SER A 216 16.76 9.38 4.52
CA SER A 216 17.77 10.37 4.17
C SER A 216 17.39 11.75 4.71
N PRO A 217 18.36 12.69 4.79
CA PRO A 217 18.06 14.09 5.13
C PRO A 217 16.99 14.69 4.20
N ALA A 218 17.02 14.37 2.91
CA ALA A 218 16.04 14.87 1.93
C ALA A 218 14.62 14.35 2.20
N ALA A 219 14.47 13.06 2.50
CA ALA A 219 13.18 12.46 2.82
C ALA A 219 12.63 12.91 4.20
N CYS A 220 13.51 13.37 5.11
CA CYS A 220 13.08 14.01 6.36
C CYS A 220 12.49 15.42 6.14
N GLU A 221 12.96 16.14 5.12
CA GLU A 221 12.51 17.51 4.82
C GLU A 221 11.21 17.52 4.00
N ASP A 222 11.01 16.53 3.11
CA ASP A 222 9.78 16.38 2.32
C ASP A 222 8.99 15.12 2.73
N PRO A 223 7.91 15.26 3.53
CA PRO A 223 7.09 14.13 3.93
C PRO A 223 6.32 13.48 2.75
N THR A 224 6.34 14.10 1.58
CA THR A 224 5.62 13.68 0.36
C THR A 224 6.50 12.98 -0.67
N TRP A 225 7.78 12.81 -0.38
CA TRP A 225 8.73 12.01 -1.15
C TRP A 225 8.24 10.54 -1.30
N PRO A 226 8.46 9.83 -2.42
CA PRO A 226 9.19 10.17 -3.64
C PRO A 226 8.29 10.78 -4.74
N SER A 227 7.33 11.63 -4.42
CA SER A 227 6.41 12.18 -5.44
C SER A 227 7.03 13.11 -6.49
N GLY A 228 8.31 13.45 -6.34
CA GLY A 228 9.12 14.22 -7.29
C GLY A 228 10.17 13.34 -7.98
N GLU A 229 11.31 13.95 -8.31
CA GLU A 229 12.46 13.21 -8.85
C GLU A 229 13.12 12.39 -7.73
N VAL A 230 13.20 11.07 -7.93
CA VAL A 230 13.94 10.17 -7.04
C VAL A 230 15.43 10.43 -7.24
N ASP A 231 16.16 10.56 -6.13
CA ASP A 231 17.61 10.73 -6.15
C ASP A 231 18.28 9.64 -7.02
N PRO A 232 19.01 9.99 -8.09
CA PRO A 232 19.76 9.03 -8.89
C PRO A 232 20.74 8.19 -8.06
N GLY A 233 21.31 8.76 -6.99
CA GLY A 233 22.18 8.06 -6.06
C GLY A 233 21.45 6.98 -5.26
N LEU A 234 20.15 7.13 -5.04
CA LEU A 234 19.33 6.08 -4.46
C LEU A 234 19.05 4.98 -5.48
N LEU A 235 18.82 5.29 -6.75
CA LEU A 235 18.48 4.31 -7.78
C LEU A 235 19.69 3.43 -8.17
N SER A 236 20.86 4.05 -8.33
CA SER A 236 22.12 3.40 -8.68
C SER A 236 23.21 3.80 -7.67
N PRO A 237 23.14 3.24 -6.45
CA PRO A 237 24.06 3.59 -5.38
C PRO A 237 25.47 3.09 -5.66
N THR A 238 26.44 3.88 -5.22
CA THR A 238 27.87 3.51 -5.23
C THR A 238 28.33 2.95 -3.89
N CYS A 239 27.49 3.04 -2.85
CA CYS A 239 27.71 2.47 -1.54
C CYS A 239 27.08 1.07 -1.41
N PRO A 240 27.48 0.28 -0.39
CA PRO A 240 26.78 -0.95 0.00
C PRO A 240 25.27 -0.73 0.18
N LEU A 241 24.46 -1.74 -0.15
CA LEU A 241 23.00 -1.65 -0.06
C LEU A 241 22.51 -1.49 1.39
N ASP A 242 23.23 -2.06 2.36
CA ASP A 242 22.88 -1.95 3.79
C ASP A 242 23.05 -0.52 4.34
N ASP A 243 23.80 0.33 3.63
CA ASP A 243 24.00 1.73 3.99
C ASP A 243 22.90 2.65 3.42
N LEU A 244 22.00 2.12 2.58
CA LEU A 244 20.94 2.90 1.99
C LEU A 244 19.85 3.24 3.01
N PRO A 245 19.25 4.43 2.91
CA PRO A 245 18.14 4.82 3.76
C PRO A 245 16.93 3.92 3.51
N LEU A 246 16.64 3.03 4.48
CA LEU A 246 15.59 2.04 4.36
C LEU A 246 14.20 2.67 4.15
N ASP A 247 13.93 3.83 4.76
CA ASP A 247 12.65 4.52 4.58
C ASP A 247 12.47 4.97 3.13
N ASP A 248 13.51 5.57 2.56
CA ASP A 248 13.53 6.01 1.17
C ASP A 248 13.35 4.81 0.22
N CYS A 249 14.10 3.73 0.45
CA CYS A 249 13.98 2.52 -0.34
C CYS A 249 12.57 1.91 -0.26
N LEU A 250 11.94 1.95 0.92
CA LEU A 250 10.58 1.47 1.12
C LEU A 250 9.57 2.31 0.33
N GLN A 251 9.59 3.64 0.48
CA GLN A 251 8.64 4.50 -0.21
C GLN A 251 8.80 4.44 -1.74
N VAL A 252 10.04 4.38 -2.26
CA VAL A 252 10.32 4.16 -3.69
C VAL A 252 9.79 2.82 -4.18
N SER A 253 10.00 1.75 -3.42
CA SER A 253 9.55 0.42 -3.84
C SER A 253 8.03 0.33 -3.89
N ILE A 254 7.32 0.94 -2.93
CA ILE A 254 5.85 1.00 -2.94
C ILE A 254 5.37 1.83 -4.13
N TYR A 255 5.95 3.01 -4.34
CA TYR A 255 5.59 3.90 -5.44
C TYR A 255 5.78 3.22 -6.80
N GLU A 256 6.94 2.63 -7.05
CA GLU A 256 7.25 1.87 -8.27
C GLU A 256 6.22 0.75 -8.48
N THR A 257 6.00 -0.07 -7.44
CA THR A 257 5.08 -1.21 -7.51
C THR A 257 3.67 -0.78 -7.90
N LEU A 258 3.12 0.23 -7.24
CA LEU A 258 1.77 0.71 -7.50
C LEU A 258 1.63 1.31 -8.90
N ILE A 259 2.64 2.04 -9.38
CA ILE A 259 2.64 2.58 -10.74
C ILE A 259 2.77 1.49 -11.78
N SER A 260 3.69 0.54 -11.60
CA SER A 260 3.86 -0.58 -12.53
C SER A 260 2.57 -1.40 -12.63
N ILE A 261 1.92 -1.71 -11.51
CA ILE A 261 0.63 -2.40 -11.52
C ILE A 261 -0.43 -1.57 -12.25
N ARG A 262 -0.52 -0.26 -11.96
CA ARG A 262 -1.46 0.65 -12.65
C ARG A 262 -1.25 0.70 -14.15
N GLN A 263 0.00 0.67 -14.63
CA GLN A 263 0.32 0.65 -16.06
C GLN A 263 -0.03 -0.68 -16.74
N LEU A 264 0.02 -1.79 -15.99
CA LEU A 264 -0.32 -3.12 -16.49
C LEU A 264 -1.84 -3.40 -16.44
N GLU A 265 -2.61 -2.57 -15.76
CA GLU A 265 -4.07 -2.67 -15.78
C GLU A 265 -4.60 -2.40 -17.19
N PRO A 266 -5.54 -3.21 -17.69
CA PRO A 266 -6.18 -2.91 -18.96
C PRO A 266 -6.80 -1.52 -18.87
N SER A 267 -6.38 -0.61 -19.75
CA SER A 267 -7.00 0.70 -19.92
C SER A 267 -8.49 0.46 -20.09
N GLY A 268 -9.30 0.92 -19.14
CA GLY A 268 -10.75 0.70 -19.12
C GLY A 268 -11.53 1.39 -20.24
N GLU A 269 -10.94 1.60 -21.42
CA GLU A 269 -11.60 2.06 -22.64
C GLU A 269 -12.08 0.90 -23.53
N ALA A 270 -11.64 -0.33 -23.29
CA ALA A 270 -12.18 -1.50 -23.99
C ALA A 270 -13.30 -2.16 -23.16
N GLY A 271 -14.52 -1.60 -23.25
CA GLY A 271 -15.74 -2.30 -22.81
C GLY A 271 -16.75 -1.50 -22.01
N ILE A 272 -17.19 -0.34 -22.52
CA ILE A 272 -18.59 0.13 -22.46
C ILE A 272 -18.93 0.71 -23.83
#